data_AF-A0A7Y6X5S4-F1
#
_entry.id   AF-A0A7Y6X5S4-F1
#
_cell.length_a   1.000
_cell.length_b   1.000
_cell.length_c   1.000
_cell.angle_alpha   90.00
_cell.angle_beta   90.00
_cell.angle_gamma   90.00
#
_symmetry.space_group_name_H-M   'P 1'
#
loop_
_entity.id
_entity.type
_entity.pdbx_description
1 polymer ?
#
loop_
_entity_poly.entity_id
_entity_poly.type
_entity_poly.pdbx_seq_one_letter_code
_entity_poly.pdbx_strand_id
1 'polypeptide(L)'
;MKRPLLLASLLFSSVSFGFGEDLCYATSGGAPLNCQPLPAGCAPGDASMACKTAALNAAATAKSQSNGARSLIHADATFLLAQAVGFDSISAYWIAAYDQATDLSTFTPRTLNGGAVPDSVARTTKSISGVNRGNFNQGGVLFHFVTPRNGGAMHPDATVDGLHPDTTDVDEVLLTNLRAWVLQGQGAGRGCTGGLTTPIANGGYALGTGCYAFSGEPGAISGSVAAVGPVAVPINSTTGPQVMDVGAGTLSTGFDAYIGTYAFEARAGIFLHALADRISHHVCTDASSSYGPLGPQRTFTIDMSNAECVQTMHVLRHVWETGVVFSALPAREQTTTATLGEVFDALLEFATARGVASGPNSQTLALRTALVNELSTALETYDARARAIAVRDVGCTRSYAVFPGMPACGTP
;
A
#
# COMPACT_ATOMS: atom_id res chain seq x y z
N MET A 1 -21.86 -34.11 7.30
CA MET A 1 -21.27 -33.23 6.25
C MET A 1 -21.82 -31.81 6.42
N LYS A 2 -21.17 -30.95 7.22
CA LYS A 2 -21.54 -29.53 7.45
C LYS A 2 -20.28 -28.66 7.65
N ARG A 3 -19.22 -28.95 6.90
CA ARG A 3 -17.92 -28.22 6.93
C ARG A 3 -17.64 -27.24 5.78
N PRO A 4 -18.34 -27.21 4.62
CA PRO A 4 -17.95 -26.28 3.55
C PRO A 4 -18.47 -24.84 3.76
N LEU A 5 -19.50 -24.63 4.59
CA LEU A 5 -20.10 -23.30 4.80
C LEU A 5 -19.31 -22.38 5.74
N LEU A 6 -18.50 -22.92 6.66
CA LEU A 6 -17.66 -22.10 7.56
C LEU A 6 -16.39 -21.57 6.86
N LEU A 7 -15.89 -22.29 5.85
CA LEU A 7 -14.77 -21.82 5.02
C LEU A 7 -15.20 -20.64 4.14
N ALA A 8 -16.40 -20.70 3.57
CA ALA A 8 -16.95 -19.61 2.76
C ALA A 8 -17.14 -18.31 3.57
N SER A 9 -17.62 -18.38 4.83
CA SER A 9 -17.80 -17.18 5.66
C SER A 9 -16.48 -16.51 6.09
N LEU A 10 -15.37 -17.26 6.16
CA LEU A 10 -14.03 -16.70 6.38
C LEU A 10 -13.46 -16.04 5.10
N LEU A 11 -13.91 -16.50 3.92
CA LEU A 11 -13.50 -16.01 2.59
C LEU A 11 -14.28 -14.78 2.11
N PHE A 12 -15.47 -14.50 2.67
CA PHE A 12 -16.23 -13.27 2.37
C PHE A 12 -16.08 -12.19 3.46
N SER A 13 -15.33 -12.48 4.53
CA SER A 13 -14.91 -11.53 5.57
C SER A 13 -13.41 -11.20 5.47
N SER A 14 -12.74 -11.72 4.44
CA SER A 14 -11.31 -11.51 4.22
C SER A 14 -11.10 -10.09 3.73
N VAL A 15 -10.84 -9.19 4.67
CA VAL A 15 -9.85 -8.14 4.48
C VAL A 15 -8.64 -8.80 3.80
N SER A 16 -8.56 -8.63 2.48
CA SER A 16 -7.31 -8.77 1.74
C SER A 16 -6.30 -7.88 2.45
N PHE A 17 -5.14 -8.40 2.83
CA PHE A 17 -4.06 -7.57 3.37
C PHE A 17 -3.35 -6.96 2.15
N GLY A 18 -3.10 -5.64 2.10
CA GLY A 18 -1.95 -5.12 1.32
C GLY A 18 -0.69 -5.38 2.13
N PHE A 19 0.42 -4.66 1.94
CA PHE A 19 1.55 -4.65 2.90
C PHE A 19 0.97 -4.71 4.32
N GLY A 20 1.06 -5.90 4.93
CA GLY A 20 0.16 -6.21 6.02
C GLY A 20 0.47 -5.29 7.19
N GLU A 21 -0.54 -4.92 7.98
CA GLU A 21 -0.20 -4.42 9.30
C GLU A 21 0.66 -5.48 9.99
N ASP A 22 1.88 -5.15 10.41
CA ASP A 22 2.81 -6.10 11.03
C ASP A 22 2.74 -6.05 12.56
N LEU A 23 2.22 -4.95 13.10
CA LEU A 23 2.02 -4.70 14.53
C LEU A 23 0.53 -4.77 14.89
N CYS A 24 0.15 -5.79 15.65
CA CYS A 24 -1.22 -6.01 16.10
C CYS A 24 -1.39 -5.58 17.56
N TYR A 25 -2.38 -4.74 17.84
CA TYR A 25 -2.67 -4.32 19.21
C TYR A 25 -3.37 -5.44 19.97
N ALA A 26 -2.70 -6.04 20.96
CA ALA A 26 -3.27 -7.12 21.75
C ALA A 26 -4.57 -6.69 22.43
N THR A 27 -5.62 -7.51 22.35
CA THR A 27 -6.92 -7.24 22.99
C THR A 27 -6.81 -7.10 24.52
N SER A 28 -5.76 -7.70 25.12
CA SER A 28 -5.46 -7.56 26.55
C SER A 28 -4.90 -6.19 26.94
N GLY A 29 -4.57 -5.31 25.98
CA GLY A 29 -3.86 -4.04 26.23
C GLY A 29 -2.39 -4.22 26.60
N GLY A 30 -1.83 -5.41 26.37
CA GLY A 30 -0.42 -5.74 26.61
C GLY A 30 0.51 -5.31 25.48
N ALA A 31 1.70 -5.93 25.43
CA ALA A 31 2.64 -5.73 24.34
C ALA A 31 1.99 -6.11 22.98
N PRO A 32 2.35 -5.42 21.89
CA PRO A 32 1.83 -5.74 20.57
C PRO A 32 2.28 -7.14 20.11
N LEU A 33 1.46 -7.73 19.25
CA LEU A 33 1.70 -9.02 18.62
C LEU A 33 2.25 -8.82 17.21
N ASN A 34 2.99 -9.79 16.70
CA ASN A 34 3.18 -9.88 15.25
C ASN A 34 1.84 -10.24 14.61
N CYS A 35 1.37 -9.42 13.69
CA CYS A 35 0.15 -9.73 12.93
C CYS A 35 0.37 -10.89 11.95
N GLN A 36 1.57 -10.99 11.38
CA GLN A 36 1.94 -11.98 10.38
C GLN A 36 3.31 -12.58 10.72
N PRO A 37 3.43 -13.34 11.83
CA PRO A 37 4.71 -13.90 12.23
C PRO A 37 5.14 -15.03 11.27
N LEU A 38 6.45 -15.13 11.03
CA LEU A 38 7.04 -16.32 10.40
C LEU A 38 6.70 -17.57 11.24
N PRO A 39 5.94 -18.55 10.71
CA PRO A 39 5.57 -19.72 11.48
C PRO A 39 6.80 -20.53 11.89
N ALA A 40 6.74 -21.12 13.09
CA ALA A 40 7.80 -22.01 13.56
C ALA A 40 8.03 -23.17 12.58
N GLY A 41 9.29 -23.40 12.20
CA GLY A 41 9.68 -24.43 11.23
C GLY A 41 9.68 -23.99 9.77
N CYS A 42 9.24 -22.76 9.47
CA CYS A 42 9.39 -22.16 8.14
C CYS A 42 10.66 -21.30 8.10
N ALA A 43 11.43 -21.45 7.02
CA ALA A 43 12.54 -20.55 6.73
C ALA A 43 12.04 -19.35 5.88
N PRO A 44 12.71 -18.18 5.94
CA PRO A 44 12.48 -17.11 4.98
C PRO A 44 12.55 -17.65 3.53
N GLY A 45 11.55 -17.36 2.71
CA GLY A 45 11.46 -17.83 1.32
C GLY A 45 10.93 -19.26 1.13
N ASP A 46 10.59 -19.99 2.20
CA ASP A 46 9.97 -21.32 2.10
C ASP A 46 8.51 -21.21 1.63
N ALA A 47 8.30 -21.35 0.32
CA ALA A 47 6.99 -21.36 -0.33
C ALA A 47 6.32 -22.75 -0.34
N SER A 48 6.66 -23.67 0.58
CA SER A 48 5.99 -24.96 0.69
C SER A 48 4.52 -24.81 1.08
N MET A 49 3.68 -25.78 0.70
CA MET A 49 2.26 -25.78 1.08
C MET A 49 2.07 -25.78 2.61
N ALA A 50 3.00 -26.39 3.35
CA ALA A 50 3.01 -26.38 4.80
C ALA A 50 3.17 -24.96 5.34
N CYS A 51 4.16 -24.21 4.84
CA CYS A 51 4.39 -22.83 5.27
C CYS A 51 3.30 -21.86 4.84
N LYS A 52 2.77 -22.01 3.63
CA LYS A 52 1.57 -21.26 3.17
C LYS A 52 0.38 -21.43 4.11
N THR A 53 0.09 -22.68 4.52
CA THR A 53 -1.01 -22.99 5.43
C THR A 53 -0.75 -22.48 6.85
N ALA A 54 0.48 -22.64 7.34
CA ALA A 54 0.88 -22.19 8.66
C ALA A 54 0.82 -20.65 8.78
N ALA A 55 1.26 -19.92 7.75
CA ALA A 55 1.19 -18.46 7.68
C ALA A 55 -0.26 -17.96 7.76
N LEU A 56 -1.17 -18.55 6.98
CA LEU A 56 -2.59 -18.22 7.03
C LEU A 56 -3.21 -18.44 8.42
N ASN A 57 -2.88 -19.56 9.08
CA ASN A 57 -3.37 -19.86 10.43
C ASN A 57 -2.80 -18.89 11.49
N ALA A 58 -1.52 -18.53 11.36
CA ALA A 58 -0.86 -17.59 12.26
C ALA A 58 -1.49 -16.19 12.14
N ALA A 59 -1.69 -15.69 10.92
CA ALA A 59 -2.37 -14.42 10.68
C ALA A 59 -3.81 -14.40 11.21
N ALA A 60 -4.57 -15.48 11.00
CA ALA A 60 -5.93 -15.60 11.54
C ALA A 60 -5.95 -15.58 13.08
N THR A 61 -4.97 -16.22 13.71
CA THR A 61 -4.82 -16.26 15.17
C THR A 61 -4.46 -14.88 15.72
N ALA A 62 -3.46 -14.21 15.14
CA ALA A 62 -3.07 -12.86 15.54
C ALA A 62 -4.25 -11.89 15.43
N LYS A 63 -4.98 -11.94 14.30
CA LYS A 63 -6.20 -11.15 14.10
C LYS A 63 -7.23 -11.39 15.21
N SER A 64 -7.51 -12.64 15.56
CA SER A 64 -8.47 -13.00 16.61
C SER A 64 -8.09 -12.48 18.01
N GLN A 65 -6.82 -12.17 18.23
CA GLN A 65 -6.26 -11.68 19.48
C GLN A 65 -5.96 -10.17 19.46
N SER A 66 -6.38 -9.50 18.39
CA SER A 66 -6.08 -8.09 18.15
C SER A 66 -7.33 -7.21 18.12
N ASN A 67 -7.18 -5.95 18.50
CA ASN A 67 -8.19 -4.91 18.32
C ASN A 67 -7.61 -3.75 17.49
N GLY A 68 -7.35 -4.06 16.21
CA GLY A 68 -6.71 -3.17 15.26
C GLY A 68 -5.20 -3.43 15.16
N ALA A 69 -4.59 -2.78 14.19
CA ALA A 69 -3.20 -2.98 13.84
C ALA A 69 -2.61 -1.72 13.20
N ARG A 70 -1.30 -1.73 12.96
CA ARG A 70 -0.53 -0.67 12.29
C ARG A 70 0.60 -1.31 11.49
N SER A 71 0.87 -0.80 10.29
CA SER A 71 2.06 -1.15 9.51
C SER A 71 3.21 -0.21 9.87
N LEU A 72 4.34 -0.77 10.27
CA LEU A 72 5.57 -0.03 10.50
C LEU A 72 6.16 0.52 9.19
N ILE A 73 5.78 -0.04 8.03
CA ILE A 73 6.16 0.51 6.72
C ILE A 73 5.33 1.74 6.42
N HIS A 74 4.00 1.59 6.35
CA HIS A 74 3.08 2.67 5.95
C HIS A 74 2.99 3.82 6.96
N ALA A 75 3.18 3.53 8.26
CA ALA A 75 3.10 4.55 9.30
C ALA A 75 4.49 5.00 9.76
N ASP A 76 5.19 4.17 10.53
CA ASP A 76 6.38 4.58 11.26
C ASP A 76 7.57 4.93 10.34
N ALA A 77 7.87 4.08 9.35
CA ALA A 77 8.95 4.31 8.38
C ALA A 77 8.60 5.45 7.42
N THR A 78 7.40 5.47 6.83
CA THR A 78 6.95 6.60 5.99
C THR A 78 7.06 7.94 6.73
N PHE A 79 6.65 8.00 8.00
CA PHE A 79 6.76 9.21 8.83
C PHE A 79 8.22 9.66 9.03
N LEU A 80 9.12 8.71 9.28
CA LEU A 80 10.54 8.97 9.43
C LEU A 80 11.16 9.45 8.11
N LEU A 81 10.89 8.75 7.01
CA LEU A 81 11.41 9.07 5.69
C LEU A 81 10.90 10.44 5.21
N ALA A 82 9.64 10.79 5.51
CA ALA A 82 9.09 12.10 5.18
C ALA A 82 9.83 13.24 5.91
N GLN A 83 10.15 13.07 7.20
CA GLN A 83 10.99 14.02 7.93
C GLN A 83 12.41 14.08 7.35
N ALA A 84 12.96 12.93 6.94
CA ALA A 84 14.31 12.84 6.40
C ALA A 84 14.48 13.61 5.08
N VAL A 85 13.43 13.72 4.27
CA VAL A 85 13.45 14.52 3.04
C VAL A 85 13.05 15.98 3.26
N GLY A 86 12.76 16.40 4.50
CA GLY A 86 12.55 17.80 4.86
C GLY A 86 11.12 18.24 5.16
N PHE A 87 10.13 17.34 5.14
CA PHE A 87 8.80 17.68 5.67
C PHE A 87 8.87 17.90 7.18
N ASP A 88 8.10 18.87 7.70
CA ASP A 88 7.93 19.00 9.13
C ASP A 88 7.16 17.80 9.72
N SER A 89 7.19 17.65 11.04
CA SER A 89 6.56 16.52 11.72
C SER A 89 5.03 16.50 11.62
N ILE A 90 4.39 17.61 11.25
CA ILE A 90 2.93 17.67 11.05
C ILE A 90 2.60 17.13 9.66
N SER A 91 3.25 17.62 8.61
CA SER A 91 3.07 17.12 7.24
C SER A 91 3.49 15.66 7.14
N ALA A 92 4.64 15.28 7.72
CA ALA A 92 5.08 13.89 7.77
C ALA A 92 4.03 12.98 8.43
N TYR A 93 3.40 13.44 9.52
CA TYR A 93 2.35 12.68 10.21
C TYR A 93 1.15 12.45 9.28
N TRP A 94 0.67 13.48 8.59
CA TRP A 94 -0.50 13.34 7.73
C TRP A 94 -0.22 12.50 6.49
N ILE A 95 1.00 12.55 5.93
CA ILE A 95 1.41 11.64 4.84
C ILE A 95 1.30 10.18 5.32
N ALA A 96 1.95 9.84 6.43
CA ALA A 96 1.95 8.50 7.00
C ALA A 96 0.55 8.04 7.47
N ALA A 97 -0.24 8.97 8.03
CA ALA A 97 -1.60 8.67 8.47
C ALA A 97 -2.52 8.32 7.30
N TYR A 98 -2.40 9.02 6.16
CA TYR A 98 -3.18 8.73 4.96
C TYR A 98 -2.65 7.53 4.16
N ASP A 99 -1.34 7.24 4.23
CA ASP A 99 -0.76 5.97 3.76
C ASP A 99 -1.47 4.80 4.47
N GLN A 100 -1.44 4.77 5.81
CA GLN A 100 -2.14 3.75 6.59
C GLN A 100 -3.67 3.77 6.46
N ALA A 101 -4.29 4.95 6.25
CA ALA A 101 -5.74 5.04 6.08
C ALA A 101 -6.22 4.49 4.75
N THR A 102 -5.37 4.38 3.73
CA THR A 102 -5.73 3.75 2.44
C THR A 102 -6.12 2.30 2.68
N ASP A 103 -5.37 1.62 3.55
CA ASP A 103 -5.64 0.27 4.03
C ASP A 103 -6.92 0.14 4.88
N LEU A 104 -7.16 1.12 5.77
CA LEU A 104 -8.14 1.03 6.85
C LEU A 104 -9.40 1.90 6.68
N SER A 105 -9.50 2.65 5.58
CA SER A 105 -10.44 3.78 5.36
C SER A 105 -10.19 4.99 6.27
N THR A 106 -9.86 4.78 7.53
CA THR A 106 -9.50 5.82 8.50
C THR A 106 -8.33 5.37 9.35
N PHE A 107 -7.43 6.28 9.69
CA PHE A 107 -6.37 6.03 10.66
C PHE A 107 -6.57 6.87 11.91
N THR A 108 -6.47 6.22 13.08
CA THR A 108 -6.42 6.89 14.38
C THR A 108 -5.16 6.42 15.10
N PRO A 109 -4.24 7.33 15.46
CA PRO A 109 -3.00 6.95 16.12
C PRO A 109 -3.27 6.32 17.49
N ARG A 110 -2.49 5.29 17.81
CA ARG A 110 -2.55 4.56 19.07
C ARG A 110 -1.15 4.36 19.62
N THR A 111 -1.06 4.23 20.93
CA THR A 111 0.16 3.81 21.61
C THR A 111 0.57 2.39 21.22
N LEU A 112 1.81 1.99 21.48
CA LEU A 112 2.29 0.62 21.19
C LEU A 112 1.41 -0.49 21.82
N ASN A 113 0.76 -0.21 22.94
CA ASN A 113 -0.13 -1.16 23.61
C ASN A 113 -1.61 -1.04 23.16
N GLY A 114 -1.88 -0.27 22.10
CA GLY A 114 -3.22 -0.08 21.53
C GLY A 114 -4.11 0.94 22.24
N GLY A 115 -3.61 1.61 23.28
CA GLY A 115 -4.31 2.71 23.95
C GLY A 115 -4.37 3.97 23.09
N ALA A 116 -5.33 4.86 23.37
CA ALA A 116 -5.44 6.14 22.68
C ALA A 116 -4.23 7.04 22.95
N VAL A 117 -3.78 7.77 21.93
CA VAL A 117 -2.80 8.86 22.11
C VAL A 117 -3.50 10.15 22.57
N PRO A 118 -2.78 11.07 23.23
CA PRO A 118 -3.29 12.43 23.45
C PRO A 118 -3.71 13.08 22.12
N ASP A 119 -4.85 13.77 22.12
CA ASP A 119 -5.45 14.41 20.94
C ASP A 119 -5.72 13.47 19.76
N SER A 120 -5.92 12.17 20.00
CA SER A 120 -6.17 11.16 18.97
C SER A 120 -7.29 11.57 18.00
N VAL A 121 -8.37 12.15 18.51
CA VAL A 121 -9.51 12.63 17.72
C VAL A 121 -9.11 13.71 16.72
N ALA A 122 -8.28 14.67 17.13
CA ALA A 122 -7.79 15.73 16.25
C ALA A 122 -6.78 15.22 15.21
N ARG A 123 -6.21 14.04 15.46
CA ARG A 123 -5.23 13.37 14.60
C ARG A 123 -5.86 12.26 13.75
N THR A 124 -7.13 11.93 13.94
CA THR A 124 -7.83 10.94 13.12
C THR A 124 -8.01 11.48 11.70
N THR A 125 -7.68 10.66 10.69
CA THR A 125 -7.89 11.04 9.30
C THR A 125 -9.38 11.16 8.98
N LYS A 126 -9.71 12.02 8.01
CA LYS A 126 -11.01 11.87 7.34
C LYS A 126 -11.06 10.52 6.64
N SER A 127 -12.28 10.01 6.48
CA SER A 127 -12.51 8.73 5.82
C SER A 127 -12.17 8.81 4.34
N ILE A 128 -11.47 7.80 3.86
CA ILE A 128 -11.17 7.55 2.45
C ILE A 128 -11.62 6.14 2.06
N SER A 129 -12.84 5.79 2.47
CA SER A 129 -13.43 4.44 2.32
C SER A 129 -13.55 3.94 0.88
N GLY A 130 -13.46 4.84 -0.10
CA GLY A 130 -13.53 4.49 -1.51
C GLY A 130 -12.25 3.86 -2.06
N VAL A 131 -11.08 4.15 -1.46
CA VAL A 131 -9.79 3.55 -1.83
C VAL A 131 -9.40 2.36 -0.94
N ASN A 132 -10.31 1.91 -0.08
CA ASN A 132 -10.06 0.80 0.85
C ASN A 132 -9.88 -0.55 0.13
N ARG A 133 -8.97 -1.40 0.63
CA ARG A 133 -8.71 -2.76 0.12
C ARG A 133 -9.91 -3.70 0.04
N GLY A 134 -10.89 -3.53 0.92
CA GLY A 134 -12.14 -4.28 0.92
C GLY A 134 -13.19 -3.74 -0.05
N ASN A 135 -12.94 -2.60 -0.70
CA ASN A 135 -13.90 -1.93 -1.56
C ASN A 135 -13.72 -2.35 -3.02
N PHE A 136 -14.35 -3.46 -3.38
CA PHE A 136 -14.33 -3.99 -4.76
C PHE A 136 -15.23 -3.20 -5.71
N ASN A 137 -16.27 -2.55 -5.20
CA ASN A 137 -17.29 -1.89 -6.04
C ASN A 137 -16.82 -0.52 -6.54
N GLN A 138 -16.06 0.21 -5.73
CA GLN A 138 -15.61 1.57 -6.05
C GLN A 138 -14.17 1.63 -6.57
N GLY A 139 -13.56 0.49 -6.85
CA GLY A 139 -12.19 0.43 -7.37
C GLY A 139 -11.10 0.53 -6.30
N GLY A 140 -11.43 0.50 -5.01
CA GLY A 140 -10.46 0.55 -3.93
C GLY A 140 -9.45 -0.59 -3.98
N VAL A 141 -9.89 -1.81 -4.30
CA VAL A 141 -8.99 -2.96 -4.51
C VAL A 141 -7.87 -2.71 -5.54
N LEU A 142 -8.08 -1.80 -6.50
CA LEU A 142 -7.07 -1.46 -7.53
C LEU A 142 -5.88 -0.67 -6.95
N PHE A 143 -6.04 -0.04 -5.79
CA PHE A 143 -4.96 0.64 -5.06
C PHE A 143 -4.04 -0.33 -4.33
N HIS A 144 -4.46 -1.59 -4.19
CA HIS A 144 -3.73 -2.62 -3.45
C HIS A 144 -3.19 -3.71 -4.38
N PHE A 145 -3.88 -3.99 -5.49
CA PHE A 145 -3.39 -4.90 -6.53
C PHE A 145 -3.07 -4.11 -7.80
N VAL A 146 -1.97 -3.39 -7.75
CA VAL A 146 -1.55 -2.46 -8.81
C VAL A 146 -0.91 -3.24 -9.95
N THR A 147 -1.68 -3.50 -11.02
CA THR A 147 -1.20 -4.26 -12.19
C THR A 147 -0.83 -3.31 -13.33
N PRO A 148 0.40 -3.37 -13.86
CA PRO A 148 0.79 -2.56 -15.01
C PRO A 148 0.12 -3.05 -16.29
N ARG A 149 0.10 -2.18 -17.29
CA ARG A 149 -0.68 -2.30 -18.50
C ARG A 149 0.20 -2.57 -19.72
N ASN A 150 1.05 -3.59 -19.65
CA ASN A 150 1.94 -4.18 -20.68
C ASN A 150 1.66 -3.83 -22.17
N GLY A 151 1.80 -2.57 -22.62
CA GLY A 151 1.37 -2.11 -23.94
C GLY A 151 -0.09 -2.42 -24.32
N GLY A 152 -0.95 -2.76 -23.34
CA GLY A 152 -2.29 -3.30 -23.56
C GLY A 152 -2.36 -4.74 -24.10
N ALA A 153 -1.29 -5.53 -23.98
CA ALA A 153 -1.26 -6.93 -24.33
C ALA A 153 -2.08 -7.80 -23.34
N MET A 154 -2.66 -8.89 -23.84
CA MET A 154 -3.40 -9.86 -23.01
C MET A 154 -2.49 -10.82 -22.23
N HIS A 155 -1.17 -10.63 -22.28
CA HIS A 155 -0.19 -11.45 -21.57
C HIS A 155 0.73 -10.58 -20.71
N PRO A 156 1.26 -11.13 -19.61
CA PRO A 156 2.33 -10.52 -18.83
C PRO A 156 3.53 -10.13 -19.70
N ASP A 157 4.14 -8.97 -19.44
CA ASP A 157 5.42 -8.58 -20.02
C ASP A 157 6.54 -8.98 -19.07
N ALA A 158 7.45 -9.84 -19.55
CA ALA A 158 8.55 -10.37 -18.76
C ALA A 158 9.64 -9.32 -18.45
N THR A 159 9.55 -8.12 -19.04
CA THR A 159 10.49 -7.01 -18.80
C THR A 159 10.04 -6.08 -17.68
N VAL A 160 8.78 -6.22 -17.21
CA VAL A 160 8.28 -5.48 -16.05
C VAL A 160 9.09 -5.85 -14.82
N ASP A 161 9.61 -4.84 -14.13
CA ASP A 161 10.24 -4.96 -12.83
C ASP A 161 9.38 -4.25 -11.79
N GLY A 162 8.45 -5.00 -11.20
CA GLY A 162 7.59 -4.43 -10.16
C GLY A 162 8.27 -4.26 -8.81
N LEU A 163 9.50 -4.75 -8.63
CA LEU A 163 10.31 -4.44 -7.46
C LEU A 163 10.83 -3.00 -7.52
N HIS A 164 10.96 -2.45 -8.74
CA HIS A 164 11.39 -1.07 -9.04
C HIS A 164 10.46 -0.42 -10.08
N PRO A 165 9.19 -0.17 -9.75
CA PRO A 165 8.21 0.32 -10.72
C PRO A 165 8.56 1.71 -11.24
N ASP A 166 8.53 1.91 -12.56
CA ASP A 166 8.70 3.23 -13.17
C ASP A 166 7.39 4.03 -13.08
N THR A 167 7.29 4.87 -12.05
CA THR A 167 6.12 5.71 -11.79
C THR A 167 5.91 6.85 -12.80
N THR A 168 6.73 6.91 -13.85
CA THR A 168 6.56 7.80 -15.00
C THR A 168 6.11 7.06 -16.26
N ASP A 169 6.19 5.73 -16.27
CA ASP A 169 5.71 4.90 -17.37
C ASP A 169 4.19 4.97 -17.46
N VAL A 170 3.68 5.26 -18.65
CA VAL A 170 2.25 5.34 -18.91
C VAL A 170 1.54 3.99 -18.84
N ASP A 171 2.30 2.89 -18.83
CA ASP A 171 1.80 1.54 -18.57
C ASP A 171 1.78 1.17 -17.08
N GLU A 172 2.52 1.86 -16.19
CA GLU A 172 2.28 1.86 -14.73
C GLU A 172 1.08 2.77 -14.38
N VAL A 173 -0.06 2.49 -15.02
CA VAL A 173 -1.18 3.43 -15.21
C VAL A 173 -1.64 4.10 -13.91
N LEU A 174 -1.86 3.31 -12.86
CA LEU A 174 -2.34 3.84 -11.58
C LEU A 174 -1.27 4.69 -10.90
N LEU A 175 -0.03 4.20 -10.81
CA LEU A 175 1.05 4.93 -10.14
C LEU A 175 1.35 6.24 -10.85
N THR A 176 1.44 6.22 -12.18
CA THR A 176 1.68 7.41 -12.99
C THR A 176 0.55 8.43 -12.86
N ASN A 177 -0.71 7.97 -12.80
CA ASN A 177 -1.86 8.85 -12.56
C ASN A 177 -1.85 9.47 -11.15
N LEU A 178 -1.59 8.66 -10.12
CA LEU A 178 -1.55 9.10 -8.73
C LEU A 178 -0.37 10.03 -8.46
N ARG A 179 0.81 9.74 -9.01
CA ARG A 179 1.98 10.63 -8.96
C ARG A 179 1.65 11.99 -9.54
N ALA A 180 1.07 12.02 -10.75
CA ALA A 180 0.63 13.27 -11.37
C ALA A 180 -0.43 13.99 -10.52
N TRP A 181 -1.33 13.25 -9.85
CA TRP A 181 -2.36 13.82 -8.98
C TRP A 181 -1.75 14.48 -7.73
N VAL A 182 -0.74 13.87 -7.11
CA VAL A 182 0.02 14.47 -5.99
C VAL A 182 0.70 15.76 -6.44
N LEU A 183 1.43 15.69 -7.56
CA LEU A 183 2.29 16.79 -8.03
C LEU A 183 1.51 17.98 -8.58
N GLN A 184 0.35 17.75 -9.21
CA GLN A 184 -0.30 18.80 -10.00
C GLN A 184 -1.47 19.49 -9.31
N GLY A 185 -2.06 18.92 -8.24
CA GLY A 185 -3.17 19.51 -7.49
C GLY A 185 -4.49 19.65 -8.29
N GLN A 186 -4.42 20.18 -9.53
CA GLN A 186 -5.40 20.14 -10.61
C GLN A 186 -4.66 20.24 -11.97
N GLY A 187 -4.20 19.11 -12.49
CA GLY A 187 -3.58 18.95 -13.82
C GLY A 187 -3.96 17.59 -14.42
N ALA A 188 -3.21 17.05 -15.40
CA ALA A 188 -3.56 15.79 -16.07
C ALA A 188 -3.77 14.60 -15.11
N GLY A 189 -3.13 14.61 -13.93
CA GLY A 189 -3.42 13.69 -12.83
C GLY A 189 -4.70 14.08 -12.08
N ARG A 190 -5.75 13.26 -12.21
CA ARG A 190 -7.10 13.56 -11.68
C ARG A 190 -7.61 12.56 -10.64
N GLY A 191 -6.76 11.65 -10.16
CA GLY A 191 -7.17 10.55 -9.28
C GLY A 191 -8.32 9.76 -9.92
N CYS A 192 -8.03 9.08 -11.03
CA CYS A 192 -9.05 8.33 -11.77
C CYS A 192 -9.12 6.88 -11.27
N THR A 193 -10.29 6.25 -11.36
CA THR A 193 -10.44 4.83 -11.00
C THR A 193 -9.51 3.97 -11.85
N GLY A 194 -8.64 3.20 -11.19
CA GLY A 194 -7.59 2.41 -11.85
C GLY A 194 -6.52 3.23 -12.59
N GLY A 195 -6.45 4.54 -12.34
CA GLY A 195 -5.58 5.48 -13.06
C GLY A 195 -6.01 5.79 -14.49
N LEU A 196 -7.17 5.28 -14.92
CA LEU A 196 -7.59 5.30 -16.32
C LEU A 196 -8.11 6.68 -16.75
N THR A 197 -7.37 7.33 -17.62
CA THR A 197 -7.69 8.61 -18.27
C THR A 197 -8.14 8.42 -19.71
N THR A 198 -8.55 9.50 -20.37
CA THR A 198 -8.64 9.53 -21.84
C THR A 198 -7.29 9.15 -22.46
N PRO A 199 -7.26 8.49 -23.64
CA PRO A 199 -6.01 8.08 -24.26
C PRO A 199 -5.15 9.30 -24.66
N ILE A 200 -3.83 9.18 -24.49
CA ILE A 200 -2.84 10.12 -25.04
C ILE A 200 -2.34 9.64 -26.42
N ALA A 201 -1.57 10.49 -27.13
CA ALA A 201 -1.22 10.27 -28.55
C ALA A 201 -0.48 8.95 -28.86
N ASN A 202 0.21 8.37 -27.88
CA ASN A 202 0.90 7.08 -27.99
C ASN A 202 0.06 5.88 -27.50
N GLY A 203 -1.22 6.08 -27.15
CA GLY A 203 -2.13 5.03 -26.69
C GLY A 203 -2.11 4.75 -25.18
N GLY A 204 -1.29 5.48 -24.40
CA GLY A 204 -1.28 5.37 -22.94
C GLY A 204 -2.57 5.92 -22.29
N TYR A 205 -2.86 5.46 -21.07
CA TYR A 205 -4.10 5.77 -20.34
C TYR A 205 -3.87 6.41 -18.95
N ALA A 206 -2.65 6.85 -18.63
CA ALA A 206 -2.35 7.38 -17.29
C ALA A 206 -2.48 8.91 -17.16
N LEU A 207 -2.24 9.65 -18.25
CA LEU A 207 -1.97 11.11 -18.25
C LEU A 207 -2.84 11.92 -19.22
N GLY A 208 -3.99 11.38 -19.59
CA GLY A 208 -4.98 12.06 -20.41
C GLY A 208 -5.60 13.29 -19.74
N THR A 209 -6.26 14.11 -20.54
CA THR A 209 -6.85 15.37 -20.06
C THR A 209 -8.07 15.19 -19.16
N GLY A 210 -8.65 14.00 -19.06
CA GLY A 210 -9.81 13.67 -18.22
C GLY A 210 -9.80 12.21 -17.78
N CYS A 211 -10.57 11.84 -16.76
CA CYS A 211 -10.77 10.42 -16.45
C CYS A 211 -11.49 9.73 -17.61
N TYR A 212 -11.19 8.45 -17.83
CA TYR A 212 -11.71 7.72 -18.98
C TYR A 212 -13.25 7.71 -18.96
N ALA A 213 -13.82 8.10 -20.08
CA ALA A 213 -15.24 7.96 -20.40
C ALA A 213 -15.35 7.58 -21.87
N PHE A 214 -16.38 6.81 -22.21
CA PHE A 214 -16.69 6.44 -23.58
C PHE A 214 -18.09 6.92 -23.94
N SER A 215 -18.18 7.75 -24.99
CA SER A 215 -19.45 8.37 -25.42
C SER A 215 -20.18 9.14 -24.29
N GLY A 216 -19.41 9.76 -23.39
CA GLY A 216 -19.94 10.51 -22.25
C GLY A 216 -20.25 9.67 -21.01
N GLU A 217 -20.16 8.34 -21.10
CA GLU A 217 -20.47 7.42 -20.00
C GLU A 217 -19.20 6.78 -19.41
N PRO A 218 -19.21 6.38 -18.12
CA PRO A 218 -18.17 5.55 -17.55
C PRO A 218 -17.94 4.26 -18.35
N GLY A 219 -16.68 3.91 -18.60
CA GLY A 219 -16.30 2.59 -19.11
C GLY A 219 -16.37 1.54 -18.01
N ALA A 220 -16.41 0.26 -18.39
CA ALA A 220 -16.35 -0.83 -17.42
C ALA A 220 -14.90 -1.22 -17.09
N ILE A 221 -14.66 -1.58 -15.84
CA ILE A 221 -13.46 -2.29 -15.37
C ILE A 221 -13.95 -3.65 -14.87
N SER A 222 -13.44 -4.71 -15.48
CA SER A 222 -13.73 -6.08 -15.06
C SER A 222 -12.44 -6.82 -14.80
N GLY A 223 -12.42 -7.65 -13.77
CA GLY A 223 -11.24 -8.43 -13.47
C GLY A 223 -11.48 -9.55 -12.50
N SER A 224 -10.41 -10.21 -12.11
CA SER A 224 -10.47 -11.25 -11.10
C SER A 224 -9.18 -11.36 -10.30
N VAL A 225 -9.29 -11.72 -9.03
CA VAL A 225 -8.16 -12.00 -8.12
C VAL A 225 -8.28 -13.44 -7.64
N ALA A 226 -7.20 -14.21 -7.71
CA ALA A 226 -7.21 -15.58 -7.20
C ALA A 226 -7.46 -15.61 -5.67
N ALA A 227 -8.48 -16.36 -5.24
CA ALA A 227 -8.79 -16.54 -3.82
C ALA A 227 -8.06 -17.77 -3.26
N VAL A 228 -8.61 -18.97 -3.49
CA VAL A 228 -8.08 -20.26 -3.04
C VAL A 228 -8.43 -21.33 -4.06
N GLY A 229 -7.43 -22.13 -4.48
CA GLY A 229 -7.66 -23.16 -5.50
C GLY A 229 -8.11 -22.53 -6.84
N PRO A 230 -9.12 -23.08 -7.53
CA PRO A 230 -9.61 -22.54 -8.81
C PRO A 230 -10.59 -21.36 -8.66
N VAL A 231 -10.83 -20.86 -7.44
CA VAL A 231 -11.85 -19.81 -7.19
C VAL A 231 -11.20 -18.43 -7.27
N ALA A 232 -11.73 -17.55 -8.13
CA ALA A 232 -11.35 -16.15 -8.22
C ALA A 232 -12.49 -15.23 -7.73
N VAL A 233 -12.13 -14.13 -7.06
CA VAL A 233 -13.06 -13.06 -6.67
C VAL A 233 -13.15 -12.08 -7.83
N PRO A 234 -14.35 -11.76 -8.34
CA PRO A 234 -14.49 -10.80 -9.42
C PRO A 234 -14.24 -9.37 -8.92
N ILE A 235 -13.53 -8.59 -9.73
CA ILE A 235 -13.47 -7.13 -9.63
C ILE A 235 -14.45 -6.57 -10.65
N ASN A 236 -15.41 -5.77 -10.21
CA ASN A 236 -16.33 -5.06 -11.09
C ASN A 236 -16.41 -3.61 -10.63
N SER A 237 -15.94 -2.70 -11.47
CA SER A 237 -16.00 -1.27 -11.23
C SER A 237 -16.19 -0.51 -12.54
N THR A 238 -16.21 0.81 -12.46
CA THR A 238 -16.33 1.69 -13.63
C THR A 238 -15.22 2.73 -13.61
N THR A 239 -14.80 3.17 -14.79
CA THR A 239 -13.87 4.28 -14.92
C THR A 239 -14.51 5.61 -14.51
N GLY A 240 -13.73 6.68 -14.45
CA GLY A 240 -14.17 8.01 -14.05
C GLY A 240 -13.35 8.55 -12.89
N PRO A 241 -13.76 9.66 -12.28
CA PRO A 241 -13.17 10.13 -11.03
C PRO A 241 -13.30 9.05 -9.94
N GLN A 242 -12.20 8.77 -9.24
CA GLN A 242 -12.20 7.82 -8.13
C GLN A 242 -13.16 8.30 -7.04
N VAL A 243 -13.99 7.39 -6.52
CA VAL A 243 -14.72 7.64 -5.28
C VAL A 243 -13.70 7.60 -4.14
N MET A 244 -13.50 8.71 -3.45
CA MET A 244 -12.57 8.81 -2.33
C MET A 244 -13.24 8.41 -1.03
N ASP A 245 -14.48 8.83 -0.80
CA ASP A 245 -15.27 8.40 0.35
C ASP A 245 -16.71 8.08 -0.03
N VAL A 246 -17.14 6.86 0.30
CA VAL A 246 -18.46 6.34 -0.05
C VAL A 246 -19.56 7.02 0.76
N GLY A 247 -19.34 7.21 2.07
CA GLY A 247 -20.36 7.76 2.97
C GLY A 247 -20.65 9.24 2.70
N ALA A 248 -19.62 10.02 2.38
CA ALA A 248 -19.71 11.43 2.05
C ALA A 248 -20.01 11.68 0.56
N GLY A 249 -19.91 10.66 -0.31
CA GLY A 249 -20.06 10.82 -1.76
C GLY A 249 -18.94 11.66 -2.38
N THR A 250 -17.74 11.66 -1.78
CA THR A 250 -16.62 12.47 -2.23
C THR A 250 -15.91 11.79 -3.40
N LEU A 251 -15.79 12.48 -4.53
CA LEU A 251 -14.97 12.09 -5.66
C LEU A 251 -13.58 12.73 -5.59
N SER A 252 -12.61 12.20 -6.33
CA SER A 252 -11.24 12.73 -6.43
C SER A 252 -11.19 14.20 -6.87
N THR A 253 -12.17 14.65 -7.67
CA THR A 253 -12.34 16.05 -8.10
C THR A 253 -12.73 17.00 -6.96
N GLY A 254 -13.36 16.50 -5.91
CA GLY A 254 -13.75 17.25 -4.70
C GLY A 254 -12.84 16.97 -3.50
N PHE A 255 -11.75 16.22 -3.69
CA PHE A 255 -10.93 15.69 -2.61
C PHE A 255 -10.31 16.79 -1.74
N ASP A 256 -9.75 17.85 -2.34
CA ASP A 256 -9.08 18.92 -1.59
C ASP A 256 -10.03 19.66 -0.67
N ALA A 257 -11.24 19.97 -1.16
CA ALA A 257 -12.27 20.60 -0.36
C ALA A 257 -12.73 19.67 0.78
N TYR A 258 -12.84 18.37 0.49
CA TYR A 258 -13.21 17.37 1.48
C TYR A 258 -12.14 17.20 2.55
N ILE A 259 -10.86 17.09 2.21
CA ILE A 259 -9.76 16.91 3.18
C ILE A 259 -9.47 18.20 3.93
N GLY A 260 -9.33 19.32 3.22
CA GLY A 260 -8.94 20.62 3.75
C GLY A 260 -7.42 20.81 3.74
N THR A 261 -6.88 21.33 4.85
CA THR A 261 -5.47 21.76 4.97
C THR A 261 -4.45 20.72 4.50
N TYR A 262 -4.71 19.44 4.74
CA TYR A 262 -3.77 18.34 4.48
C TYR A 262 -4.06 17.56 3.20
N ALA A 263 -4.73 18.19 2.22
CA ALA A 263 -5.10 17.52 0.97
C ALA A 263 -3.89 16.99 0.18
N PHE A 264 -2.78 17.72 0.19
CA PHE A 264 -1.55 17.28 -0.45
C PHE A 264 -0.98 16.03 0.22
N GLU A 265 -0.84 16.07 1.55
CA GLU A 265 -0.35 14.96 2.35
C GLU A 265 -1.24 13.72 2.19
N ALA A 266 -2.56 13.92 2.09
CA ALA A 266 -3.49 12.83 1.84
C ALA A 266 -3.30 12.17 0.47
N ARG A 267 -3.09 12.96 -0.60
CA ARG A 267 -2.74 12.40 -1.91
C ARG A 267 -1.41 11.67 -1.87
N ALA A 268 -0.41 12.26 -1.24
CA ALA A 268 0.92 11.67 -1.12
C ALA A 268 0.85 10.32 -0.39
N GLY A 269 0.14 10.25 0.74
CA GLY A 269 -0.08 9.00 1.47
C GLY A 269 -0.75 7.92 0.62
N ILE A 270 -1.82 8.25 -0.12
CA ILE A 270 -2.52 7.30 -1.00
C ILE A 270 -1.59 6.80 -2.13
N PHE A 271 -0.77 7.68 -2.70
CA PHE A 271 0.22 7.29 -3.70
C PHE A 271 1.29 6.36 -3.11
N LEU A 272 1.87 6.71 -1.96
CA LEU A 272 2.92 5.92 -1.32
C LEU A 272 2.40 4.53 -0.92
N HIS A 273 1.15 4.45 -0.48
CA HIS A 273 0.49 3.19 -0.22
C HIS A 273 0.42 2.31 -1.48
N ALA A 274 -0.11 2.85 -2.58
CA ALA A 274 -0.22 2.11 -3.84
C ALA A 274 1.16 1.72 -4.40
N LEU A 275 2.18 2.57 -4.24
CA LEU A 275 3.56 2.27 -4.62
C LEU A 275 4.13 1.11 -3.79
N ALA A 276 3.94 1.13 -2.47
CA ALA A 276 4.37 0.04 -1.61
C ALA A 276 3.65 -1.26 -1.98
N ASP A 277 2.32 -1.24 -2.12
CA ASP A 277 1.55 -2.44 -2.50
C ASP A 277 1.92 -2.98 -3.90
N ARG A 278 2.25 -2.10 -4.86
CA ARG A 278 2.80 -2.50 -6.16
C ARG A 278 4.08 -3.35 -6.01
N ILE A 279 4.97 -2.95 -5.09
CA ILE A 279 6.26 -3.59 -4.83
C ILE A 279 6.07 -4.88 -4.03
N SER A 280 5.29 -4.85 -2.95
CA SER A 280 4.94 -6.04 -2.14
C SER A 280 4.33 -7.14 -3.00
N HIS A 281 3.39 -6.77 -3.88
CA HIS A 281 2.65 -7.73 -4.68
C HIS A 281 3.27 -8.01 -6.06
N HIS A 282 4.46 -7.48 -6.35
CA HIS A 282 5.01 -7.50 -7.71
C HIS A 282 5.04 -8.90 -8.33
N VAL A 283 5.39 -9.96 -7.60
CA VAL A 283 5.40 -11.32 -8.20
C VAL A 283 4.01 -11.74 -8.71
N CYS A 284 2.94 -11.31 -8.03
CA CYS A 284 1.57 -11.53 -8.49
C CYS A 284 1.21 -10.59 -9.65
N THR A 285 1.45 -9.28 -9.50
CA THR A 285 1.00 -8.27 -10.46
C THR A 285 1.83 -8.25 -11.74
N ASP A 286 3.11 -8.59 -11.69
CA ASP A 286 4.00 -8.79 -12.85
C ASP A 286 3.59 -10.05 -13.63
N ALA A 287 3.04 -11.07 -12.95
CA ALA A 287 2.49 -12.28 -13.58
C ALA A 287 1.03 -12.12 -14.05
N SER A 288 0.46 -10.92 -13.90
CA SER A 288 -0.92 -10.61 -14.25
C SER A 288 -1.01 -9.84 -15.57
N SER A 289 -2.21 -9.72 -16.13
CA SER A 289 -2.44 -8.93 -17.34
C SER A 289 -3.45 -7.82 -17.11
N SER A 290 -3.17 -6.63 -17.64
CA SER A 290 -4.09 -5.49 -17.66
C SER A 290 -4.17 -4.93 -19.07
N TYR A 291 -5.35 -4.95 -19.68
CA TYR A 291 -5.54 -4.58 -21.09
C TYR A 291 -6.92 -3.98 -21.37
N GLY A 292 -7.20 -3.69 -22.65
CA GLY A 292 -8.42 -3.03 -23.12
C GLY A 292 -8.18 -1.57 -23.48
N PRO A 293 -9.20 -0.72 -23.62
CA PRO A 293 -10.61 -1.06 -23.60
C PRO A 293 -10.99 -1.95 -24.79
N LEU A 294 -11.73 -3.05 -24.57
CA LEU A 294 -12.22 -3.96 -25.61
C LEU A 294 -13.74 -3.94 -25.77
N GLY A 295 -14.19 -4.36 -26.96
CA GLY A 295 -15.60 -4.58 -27.28
C GLY A 295 -16.45 -3.29 -27.32
N PRO A 296 -17.77 -3.44 -27.55
CA PRO A 296 -18.69 -2.30 -27.64
C PRO A 296 -18.82 -1.49 -26.36
N GLN A 297 -18.63 -2.13 -25.20
CA GLN A 297 -18.69 -1.52 -23.87
C GLN A 297 -17.36 -0.87 -23.45
N ARG A 298 -16.30 -1.04 -24.27
CA ARG A 298 -14.97 -0.48 -24.03
C ARG A 298 -14.43 -0.81 -22.64
N THR A 299 -14.47 -2.10 -22.32
CA THR A 299 -14.11 -2.66 -21.02
C THR A 299 -12.60 -2.78 -20.85
N PHE A 300 -12.06 -2.29 -19.74
CA PHE A 300 -10.72 -2.60 -19.27
C PHE A 300 -10.75 -3.91 -18.49
N THR A 301 -9.75 -4.76 -18.73
CA THR A 301 -9.67 -6.09 -18.12
C THR A 301 -8.42 -6.21 -17.28
N ILE A 302 -8.56 -6.72 -16.05
CA ILE A 302 -7.46 -7.02 -15.13
C ILE A 302 -7.56 -8.50 -14.73
N ASP A 303 -6.63 -9.33 -15.17
CA ASP A 303 -6.60 -10.74 -14.86
C ASP A 303 -5.42 -11.10 -13.94
N MET A 304 -5.76 -11.39 -12.67
CA MET A 304 -4.86 -11.85 -11.62
C MET A 304 -5.24 -13.27 -11.17
N SER A 305 -5.83 -14.08 -12.06
CA SER A 305 -6.21 -15.47 -11.80
C SER A 305 -5.04 -16.45 -11.97
N ASN A 306 -3.88 -16.11 -11.42
CA ASN A 306 -2.66 -16.92 -11.51
C ASN A 306 -2.24 -17.50 -10.14
N ALA A 307 -1.29 -18.44 -10.17
CA ALA A 307 -0.82 -19.14 -8.98
C ALA A 307 -0.01 -18.26 -7.99
N GLU A 308 0.53 -17.14 -8.46
CA GLU A 308 1.28 -16.18 -7.64
C GLU A 308 0.35 -15.24 -6.86
N CYS A 309 -0.89 -15.07 -7.33
CA CYS A 309 -1.90 -14.21 -6.71
C CYS A 309 -2.82 -14.91 -5.71
N VAL A 310 -2.65 -16.21 -5.46
CA VAL A 310 -3.51 -16.94 -4.52
C VAL A 310 -3.31 -16.45 -3.08
N GLN A 311 -4.39 -16.41 -2.29
CA GLN A 311 -4.37 -15.83 -0.94
C GLN A 311 -3.35 -16.47 0.01
N THR A 312 -3.08 -17.76 -0.15
CA THR A 312 -2.10 -18.46 0.70
C THR A 312 -0.66 -18.07 0.38
N MET A 313 -0.36 -17.70 -0.86
CA MET A 313 0.93 -17.12 -1.24
C MET A 313 1.03 -15.66 -0.81
N HIS A 314 -0.03 -14.91 -1.03
CA HIS A 314 -0.16 -13.51 -0.64
C HIS A 314 0.13 -13.31 0.87
N VAL A 315 -0.56 -14.04 1.75
CA VAL A 315 -0.31 -13.95 3.20
C VAL A 315 1.11 -14.40 3.56
N LEU A 316 1.66 -15.39 2.88
CA LEU A 316 3.03 -15.85 3.13
C LEU A 316 4.08 -14.83 2.71
N ARG A 317 3.85 -14.04 1.65
CA ARG A 317 4.76 -12.96 1.25
C ARG A 317 4.79 -11.84 2.28
N HIS A 318 3.64 -11.46 2.84
CA HIS A 318 3.64 -10.47 3.92
C HIS A 318 4.36 -10.94 5.20
N VAL A 319 4.30 -12.25 5.49
CA VAL A 319 5.12 -12.85 6.56
C VAL A 319 6.62 -12.62 6.35
N TRP A 320 7.08 -12.47 5.10
CA TRP A 320 8.49 -12.24 4.78
C TRP A 320 8.88 -10.76 4.76
N GLU A 321 7.93 -9.84 4.87
CA GLU A 321 8.20 -8.41 4.76
C GLU A 321 8.73 -7.79 6.05
N THR A 322 8.46 -8.42 7.19
CA THR A 322 8.94 -7.93 8.49
C THR A 322 9.30 -9.09 9.41
N GLY A 323 10.20 -8.82 10.35
CA GLY A 323 10.59 -9.78 11.38
C GLY A 323 11.34 -11.01 10.87
N VAL A 324 11.89 -10.94 9.66
CA VAL A 324 12.76 -11.96 9.07
C VAL A 324 14.01 -11.30 8.53
N VAL A 325 15.09 -12.08 8.35
CA VAL A 325 16.31 -11.59 7.71
C VAL A 325 16.08 -11.49 6.21
N PHE A 326 16.03 -10.28 5.65
CA PHE A 326 15.68 -10.04 4.25
C PHE A 326 16.73 -10.61 3.29
N SER A 327 18.00 -10.57 3.68
CA SER A 327 19.08 -11.16 2.89
C SER A 327 18.98 -12.70 2.74
N ALA A 328 18.15 -13.37 3.56
CA ALA A 328 17.86 -14.79 3.43
C ALA A 328 16.73 -15.08 2.42
N LEU A 329 16.01 -14.06 1.96
CA LEU A 329 14.96 -14.20 0.95
C LEU A 329 15.56 -14.23 -0.47
N PRO A 330 14.90 -14.93 -1.42
CA PRO A 330 15.20 -14.74 -2.84
C PRO A 330 15.15 -13.25 -3.21
N ALA A 331 16.03 -12.80 -4.10
CA ALA A 331 16.16 -11.37 -4.43
C ALA A 331 14.82 -10.71 -4.80
N ARG A 332 13.98 -11.40 -5.59
CA ARG A 332 12.64 -10.92 -5.94
C ARG A 332 11.74 -10.70 -4.72
N GLU A 333 11.86 -11.50 -3.67
CA GLU A 333 11.01 -11.38 -2.47
C GLU A 333 11.57 -10.36 -1.45
N GLN A 334 12.64 -9.62 -1.75
CA GLN A 334 13.21 -8.58 -0.88
C GLN A 334 12.45 -7.23 -1.01
N THR A 335 11.13 -7.30 -0.95
CA THR A 335 10.20 -6.18 -1.24
C THR A 335 10.33 -5.04 -0.24
N THR A 336 10.62 -5.31 1.04
CA THR A 336 10.76 -4.28 2.07
C THR A 336 11.91 -3.32 1.80
N THR A 337 13.10 -3.83 1.45
CA THR A 337 14.26 -2.99 1.15
C THR A 337 14.01 -2.14 -0.10
N ALA A 338 13.40 -2.72 -1.14
CA ALA A 338 13.01 -1.99 -2.34
C ALA A 338 12.00 -0.87 -2.01
N THR A 339 10.94 -1.21 -1.26
CA THR A 339 9.89 -0.27 -0.84
C THR A 339 10.46 0.93 -0.09
N LEU A 340 11.36 0.71 0.87
CA LEU A 340 11.99 1.81 1.61
C LEU A 340 12.75 2.78 0.69
N GLY A 341 13.40 2.25 -0.36
CA GLY A 341 14.10 3.03 -1.36
C GLY A 341 13.15 3.83 -2.25
N GLU A 342 12.16 3.18 -2.84
CA GLU A 342 11.19 3.81 -3.76
C GLU A 342 10.32 4.85 -3.03
N VAL A 343 9.91 4.57 -1.79
CA VAL A 343 9.18 5.52 -0.94
C VAL A 343 10.04 6.74 -0.60
N PHE A 344 11.33 6.57 -0.29
CA PHE A 344 12.23 7.71 -0.08
C PHE A 344 12.33 8.58 -1.33
N ASP A 345 12.49 7.98 -2.51
CA ASP A 345 12.64 8.72 -3.76
C ASP A 345 11.36 9.49 -4.13
N ALA A 346 10.20 8.86 -3.98
CA ALA A 346 8.91 9.52 -4.15
C ALA A 346 8.70 10.68 -3.18
N LEU A 347 9.01 10.47 -1.89
CA LEU A 347 8.94 11.51 -0.87
C LEU A 347 9.89 12.68 -1.19
N LEU A 348 11.11 12.38 -1.64
CA LEU A 348 12.09 13.41 -2.03
C LEU A 348 11.59 14.21 -3.22
N GLU A 349 10.98 13.57 -4.22
CA GLU A 349 10.35 14.25 -5.33
C GLU A 349 9.25 15.21 -4.85
N PHE A 350 8.34 14.71 -4.01
CA PHE A 350 7.24 15.49 -3.47
C PHE A 350 7.73 16.67 -2.61
N ALA A 351 8.74 16.44 -1.77
CA ALA A 351 9.40 17.48 -0.99
C ALA A 351 10.04 18.56 -1.87
N THR A 352 10.64 18.15 -2.99
CA THR A 352 11.24 19.07 -3.97
C THR A 352 10.19 19.91 -4.68
N ALA A 353 9.10 19.28 -5.13
CA ALA A 353 7.97 19.98 -5.75
C ALA A 353 7.31 20.99 -4.79
N ARG A 354 7.38 20.73 -3.48
CA ARG A 354 6.89 21.62 -2.42
C ARG A 354 7.91 22.68 -1.99
N GLY A 355 9.13 22.65 -2.50
CA GLY A 355 10.21 23.57 -2.14
C GLY A 355 10.76 23.37 -0.72
N VAL A 356 10.53 22.20 -0.10
CA VAL A 356 11.08 21.85 1.22
C VAL A 356 12.35 21.00 1.13
N ALA A 357 12.70 20.54 -0.08
CA ALA A 357 13.96 19.86 -0.39
C ALA A 357 14.62 20.41 -1.65
N SER A 358 15.93 20.19 -1.78
CA SER A 358 16.71 20.53 -2.97
C SER A 358 16.63 19.50 -4.11
N GLY A 359 15.94 18.38 -3.88
CA GLY A 359 15.92 17.23 -4.79
C GLY A 359 17.19 16.38 -4.78
N PRO A 360 17.28 15.42 -5.72
CA PRO A 360 18.34 14.43 -5.76
C PRO A 360 19.73 15.06 -5.90
N ASN A 361 20.61 14.75 -4.96
CA ASN A 361 22.04 15.07 -5.00
C ASN A 361 22.84 13.99 -4.24
N SER A 362 24.16 14.15 -4.14
CA SER A 362 25.02 13.16 -3.47
C SER A 362 24.70 12.99 -1.98
N GLN A 363 24.23 14.03 -1.30
CA GLN A 363 23.87 13.97 0.12
C GLN A 363 22.55 13.22 0.32
N THR A 364 21.53 13.51 -0.50
CA THR A 364 20.25 12.81 -0.41
C THR A 364 20.39 11.34 -0.81
N LEU A 365 21.27 11.02 -1.77
CA LEU A 365 21.59 9.63 -2.12
C LEU A 365 22.27 8.89 -0.97
N ALA A 366 23.26 9.52 -0.31
CA ALA A 366 23.92 8.93 0.85
C ALA A 366 22.94 8.73 2.02
N LEU A 367 22.03 9.68 2.25
CA LEU A 367 20.99 9.59 3.26
C LEU A 367 20.00 8.45 2.95
N ARG A 368 19.55 8.34 1.70
CA ARG A 368 18.71 7.23 1.22
C ARG A 368 19.35 5.89 1.54
N THR A 369 20.61 5.68 1.12
CA THR A 369 21.32 4.43 1.37
C THR A 369 21.45 4.12 2.86
N ALA A 370 21.78 5.11 3.68
CA ALA A 370 21.89 4.92 5.13
C ALA A 370 20.54 4.54 5.75
N LEU A 371 19.47 5.27 5.44
CA LEU A 371 18.13 5.02 6.00
C LEU A 371 17.53 3.71 5.53
N VAL A 372 17.68 3.34 4.25
CA VAL A 372 17.24 2.04 3.75
C VAL A 372 17.93 0.91 4.51
N ASN A 373 19.25 0.98 4.68
CA ASN A 373 19.98 -0.05 5.42
C ASN A 373 19.55 -0.13 6.90
N GLU A 374 19.48 1.02 7.59
CA GLU A 374 19.16 1.06 9.01
C GLU A 374 17.71 0.65 9.30
N LEU A 375 16.75 1.11 8.48
CA LEU A 375 15.35 0.71 8.58
C LEU A 375 15.17 -0.75 8.23
N SER A 376 15.82 -1.26 7.18
CA SER A 376 15.79 -2.69 6.87
C SER A 376 16.26 -3.50 8.09
N THR A 377 17.43 -3.20 8.66
CA THR A 377 17.92 -3.89 9.88
C THR A 377 16.95 -3.79 11.04
N ALA A 378 16.32 -2.63 11.27
CA ALA A 378 15.31 -2.49 12.31
C ALA A 378 14.09 -3.40 12.05
N LEU A 379 13.60 -3.43 10.82
CA LEU A 379 12.42 -4.20 10.38
C LEU A 379 12.67 -5.72 10.35
N GLU A 380 13.91 -6.18 10.26
CA GLU A 380 14.27 -7.60 10.42
C GLU A 380 14.04 -8.13 11.86
N THR A 381 13.82 -7.24 12.84
CA THR A 381 13.56 -7.63 14.23
C THR A 381 12.25 -8.41 14.36
N TYR A 382 12.31 -9.66 14.81
CA TYR A 382 11.12 -10.52 14.90
C TYR A 382 10.08 -10.05 15.92
N ASP A 383 10.48 -9.65 17.13
CA ASP A 383 9.53 -9.21 18.16
C ASP A 383 8.88 -7.87 17.77
N ALA A 384 7.54 -7.82 17.73
CA ALA A 384 6.80 -6.66 17.23
C ALA A 384 7.09 -5.37 18.01
N ARG A 385 7.23 -5.45 19.35
CA ARG A 385 7.54 -4.28 20.18
C ARG A 385 8.96 -3.81 19.93
N ALA A 386 9.92 -4.74 19.98
CA ALA A 386 11.33 -4.42 19.74
C ALA A 386 11.55 -3.87 18.33
N ARG A 387 10.87 -4.41 17.31
CA ARG A 387 10.89 -3.91 15.93
C ARG A 387 10.42 -2.47 15.84
N ALA A 388 9.27 -2.17 16.43
CA ALA A 388 8.72 -0.80 16.43
C ALA A 388 9.68 0.19 17.13
N ILE A 389 10.26 -0.21 18.26
CA ILE A 389 11.28 0.56 18.99
C ILE A 389 12.52 0.78 18.13
N ALA A 390 13.01 -0.25 17.44
CA ALA A 390 14.17 -0.15 16.56
C ALA A 390 13.92 0.83 15.39
N VAL A 391 12.74 0.78 14.76
CA VAL A 391 12.36 1.73 13.69
C VAL A 391 12.34 3.16 14.22
N ARG A 392 11.75 3.39 15.40
CA ARG A 392 11.79 4.70 16.08
C ARG A 392 13.23 5.16 16.31
N ASP A 393 14.10 4.27 16.78
CA ASP A 393 15.46 4.63 17.16
C ASP A 393 16.30 5.10 15.96
N VAL A 394 16.04 4.58 14.76
CA VAL A 394 16.62 5.12 13.51
C VAL A 394 16.33 6.62 13.36
N GLY A 395 15.12 7.07 13.68
CA GLY A 395 14.74 8.49 13.64
C GLY A 395 15.34 9.29 14.81
N CYS A 396 15.38 8.70 16.00
CA CYS A 396 15.96 9.32 17.18
C CYS A 396 17.44 9.68 17.02
N THR A 397 18.24 8.84 16.34
CA THR A 397 19.66 9.15 16.05
C THR A 397 19.84 10.43 15.23
N ARG A 398 18.79 10.87 14.53
CA ARG A 398 18.76 12.07 13.68
C ARG A 398 17.93 13.21 14.27
N SER A 399 17.50 13.08 15.53
CA SER A 399 16.64 14.07 16.22
C SER A 399 15.29 14.31 15.53
N TYR A 400 14.78 13.34 14.78
CA TYR A 400 13.43 13.41 14.23
C TYR A 400 12.37 13.24 15.32
N ALA A 401 11.19 13.80 15.10
CA ALA A 401 10.06 13.55 15.99
C ALA A 401 9.70 12.07 15.96
N VAL A 402 9.22 11.55 17.10
CA VAL A 402 8.70 10.18 17.19
C VAL A 402 7.26 10.12 16.69
N PHE A 403 6.87 9.01 16.06
CA PHE A 403 5.50 8.83 15.59
C PHE A 403 4.51 8.92 16.76
N PRO A 404 3.34 9.59 16.60
CA PRO A 404 2.37 9.71 17.70
C PRO A 404 1.98 8.36 18.31
N GLY A 405 2.19 8.22 19.63
CA GLY A 405 1.94 6.98 20.37
C GLY A 405 3.19 6.12 20.58
N MET A 406 4.31 6.45 19.96
CA MET A 406 5.60 5.85 20.29
C MET A 406 6.17 6.45 21.58
N PRO A 407 6.89 5.64 22.39
CA PRO A 407 7.65 6.17 23.52
C PRO A 407 8.72 7.16 23.03
N ALA A 408 9.10 8.12 23.88
CA ALA A 408 10.14 9.10 23.57
C ALA A 408 11.50 8.43 23.30
N CYS A 409 12.39 9.13 22.59
CA CYS A 409 13.75 8.66 22.37
C CYS A 409 14.46 8.33 23.69
N GLY A 410 15.17 7.21 23.73
CA GLY A 410 15.85 6.73 24.94
C GLY A 410 14.95 6.04 25.98
N THR A 411 13.65 5.88 25.70
CA THR A 411 12.76 5.05 26.52
C THR A 411 12.53 3.66 25.89
N PRO A 412 12.54 2.57 26.69
CA PRO A 412 12.31 1.21 26.20
C PRO A 412 10.82 0.87 25.97
#